data_AF-A0A2V7T8P7-F1
#
_entry.id   AF-A0A2V7T8P7-F1
#
_cell.length_a   1.000
_cell.length_b   1.000
_cell.length_c   1.000
_cell.angle_alpha   90.00
_cell.angle_beta   90.00
_cell.angle_gamma   90.00
#
_symmetry.space_group_name_H-M   'P 1'
#
loop_
_entity.id
_entity.type
_entity.pdbx_description
1 polymer ?
#
loop_
_entity_poly.entity_id
_entity_poly.type
_entity_poly.pdbx_seq_one_letter_code
_entity_poly.pdbx_strand_id
1 'polypeptide(L)'
;MSRPRPASPQPLNRITDVHIHVQPWRELKPQVLETMWQSHAGAGQRDLMIQVMDDPRALLEIMDRAGVWRAGLVNYPSPDIMGF
;
A
#
# COMPACT_ATOMS: atom_id res chain seq x y z
N MET A 1 -33.72 26.67 -9.36
CA MET A 1 -33.38 25.37 -8.72
C MET A 1 -31.96 25.46 -8.19
N SER A 2 -31.79 25.55 -6.87
CA SER A 2 -30.48 25.69 -6.24
C SER A 2 -29.82 24.32 -6.11
N ARG A 3 -28.63 24.13 -6.68
CA ARG A 3 -27.86 22.89 -6.53
C ARG A 3 -27.54 22.63 -5.04
N PRO A 4 -27.57 21.37 -4.58
CA PRO A 4 -27.14 21.04 -3.23
C PRO A 4 -25.66 21.43 -3.06
N ARG A 5 -25.36 22.05 -1.92
CA ARG A 5 -23.99 22.38 -1.52
C ARG A 5 -23.27 21.06 -1.22
N PRO A 6 -22.09 20.78 -1.79
CA PRO A 6 -21.36 19.54 -1.48
C PRO A 6 -21.04 19.52 0.02
N ALA A 7 -21.16 18.33 0.63
CA ALA A 7 -20.84 18.13 2.04
C ALA A 7 -19.41 18.61 2.32
N SER A 8 -19.24 19.39 3.39
CA SER A 8 -17.94 19.84 3.87
C SER A 8 -17.04 18.62 4.08
N PRO A 9 -15.82 18.57 3.53
CA PRO A 9 -14.89 17.49 3.86
C PRO A 9 -14.70 17.48 5.37
N GLN A 10 -14.88 16.32 6.02
CA GLN A 10 -14.42 16.17 7.40
C GLN A 10 -12.94 16.55 7.46
N PRO A 11 -12.48 17.23 8.52
CA PRO A 11 -11.07 17.56 8.64
C PRO A 11 -10.28 16.25 8.64
N LEU A 12 -9.56 16.00 7.54
CA LEU A 12 -8.67 14.86 7.43
C LEU A 12 -7.67 14.95 8.57
N ASN A 13 -7.57 13.89 9.39
CA ASN A 13 -6.45 13.74 10.29
C ASN A 13 -5.19 13.86 9.42
N ARG A 14 -4.38 14.90 9.64
CA ARG A 14 -3.22 15.23 8.78
C ARG A 14 -2.04 14.28 9.03
N ILE A 15 -2.33 12.98 9.07
CA ILE A 15 -1.35 11.93 9.32
C ILE A 15 -0.45 11.84 8.10
N THR A 16 0.84 11.99 8.33
CA THR A 16 1.89 11.68 7.36
C THR A 16 2.53 10.38 7.80
N ASP A 17 2.29 9.31 7.05
CA ASP A 17 3.07 8.09 7.19
C ASP A 17 4.41 8.31 6.48
N VAL A 18 5.53 8.01 7.13
CA VAL A 18 6.87 8.24 6.57
C VAL A 18 7.57 6.94 6.19
N HIS A 19 6.87 5.80 6.30
CA HIS A 19 7.49 4.48 6.16
C HIS A 19 6.54 3.49 5.47
N ILE A 20 6.29 3.72 4.18
CA ILE A 20 5.58 2.76 3.32
C ILE A 20 6.56 2.13 2.34
N HIS A 21 6.57 0.80 2.28
CA HIS A 21 7.33 0.05 1.27
C HIS A 21 6.42 -0.32 0.11
N VAL A 22 6.83 0.06 -1.11
CA VAL A 22 6.19 -0.37 -2.36
C VAL A 22 7.26 -1.04 -3.21
N GLN A 23 7.32 -2.36 -3.10
CA GLN A 23 8.22 -3.20 -3.88
C GLN A 23 7.37 -4.18 -4.67
N PRO A 24 7.46 -4.23 -6.01
CA PRO A 24 6.77 -5.23 -6.79
C PRO A 24 7.18 -6.64 -6.37
N TRP A 25 6.23 -7.43 -5.88
CA TRP A 25 6.55 -8.76 -5.35
C TRP A 25 7.02 -9.75 -6.42
N ARG A 26 6.72 -9.48 -7.70
CA ARG A 26 7.28 -10.21 -8.85
C ARG A 26 8.81 -10.10 -8.96
N GLU A 27 9.42 -9.11 -8.31
CA GLU A 27 10.88 -8.89 -8.29
C GLU A 27 11.55 -9.53 -7.06
N LEU A 28 10.78 -10.14 -6.14
CA LEU A 28 11.32 -10.83 -4.97
C LEU A 28 11.84 -12.22 -5.33
N LYS A 29 12.88 -12.65 -4.62
CA LYS A 29 13.35 -14.03 -4.71
C LYS A 29 12.26 -15.01 -4.25
N PRO A 30 12.07 -16.18 -4.89
CA PRO A 30 10.99 -17.11 -4.57
C PRO A 30 10.90 -17.53 -3.09
N GLN A 31 12.03 -17.68 -2.42
CA GLN A 31 12.08 -18.04 -0.98
C GLN A 31 11.63 -16.90 -0.05
N VAL A 32 11.89 -15.65 -0.44
CA VAL A 32 11.44 -14.45 0.29
C VAL A 32 9.93 -14.31 0.12
N LEU A 33 9.46 -14.50 -1.11
CA LEU A 33 8.06 -14.65 -1.48
C LEU A 33 7.39 -15.66 -0.54
N GLU A 34 7.82 -16.92 -0.55
CA GLU A 34 7.20 -17.97 0.26
C GLU A 34 7.14 -17.59 1.76
N THR A 35 8.22 -17.03 2.29
CA THR A 35 8.29 -16.60 3.70
C THR A 35 7.25 -15.54 4.04
N MET A 36 7.12 -14.50 3.20
CA MET A 36 6.13 -13.44 3.42
C MET A 36 4.71 -14.03 3.40
N TRP A 37 4.42 -14.94 2.48
CA TRP A 37 3.09 -15.56 2.36
C TRP A 37 2.74 -16.49 3.52
N GLN A 38 3.71 -17.18 4.12
CA GLN A 38 3.51 -17.97 5.33
C GLN A 38 3.23 -17.08 6.55
N SER A 39 3.85 -15.89 6.60
CA SER A 39 3.63 -14.92 7.69
C SER A 39 2.27 -14.20 7.60
N HIS A 40 1.74 -14.03 6.39
CA HIS A 40 0.39 -13.50 6.17
C HIS A 40 -0.63 -14.65 6.26
N ALA A 41 -1.16 -14.88 7.46
CA ALA A 41 -2.18 -15.88 7.74
C ALA A 41 -3.52 -15.57 7.03
N GLY A 42 -3.58 -15.81 5.71
CA GLY A 42 -4.80 -15.71 4.92
C GLY A 42 -4.54 -15.56 3.42
N ALA A 43 -5.04 -16.50 2.61
CA ALA A 43 -5.05 -16.39 1.15
C ALA A 43 -5.88 -15.21 0.63
N GLY A 44 -6.83 -14.70 1.43
CA GLY A 44 -7.84 -13.72 1.01
C GLY A 44 -7.32 -12.31 0.70
N GLN A 45 -6.08 -11.97 1.05
CA GLN A 45 -5.50 -10.64 0.77
C GLN A 45 -4.34 -10.68 -0.23
N ARG A 46 -4.00 -11.87 -0.78
CA ARG A 46 -2.85 -12.02 -1.70
C ARG A 46 -3.00 -11.13 -2.93
N ASP A 47 -4.14 -11.20 -3.60
CA ASP A 47 -4.39 -10.45 -4.84
C ASP A 47 -4.40 -8.95 -4.59
N LEU A 48 -5.01 -8.51 -3.49
CA LEU A 48 -4.99 -7.11 -3.07
C LEU A 48 -3.56 -6.63 -2.79
N MET A 49 -2.74 -7.43 -2.11
CA MET A 49 -1.37 -7.06 -1.78
C MET A 49 -0.52 -6.91 -3.05
N ILE A 50 -0.65 -7.85 -3.99
CA ILE A 50 0.00 -7.75 -5.30
C ILE A 50 -0.46 -6.49 -6.04
N GLN A 51 -1.77 -6.23 -6.07
CA GLN A 51 -2.33 -5.05 -6.72
C GLN A 51 -1.82 -3.74 -6.11
N VAL A 52 -1.69 -3.66 -4.78
CA VAL A 52 -1.18 -2.46 -4.08
C VAL A 52 0.28 -2.17 -4.44
N MET A 53 1.08 -3.21 -4.67
CA MET A 53 2.48 -3.05 -5.08
C MET A 53 2.62 -2.56 -6.54
N ASP A 54 1.58 -2.77 -7.37
CA ASP A 54 1.63 -2.52 -8.82
C ASP A 54 0.76 -1.35 -9.30
N ASP A 55 -0.31 -1.01 -8.57
CA ASP A 55 -1.23 0.08 -8.88
C ASP A 55 -1.25 1.13 -7.76
N PRO A 56 -0.70 2.35 -7.99
CA PRO A 56 -0.71 3.39 -6.99
C PRO A 56 -2.13 3.84 -6.60
N ARG A 57 -3.16 3.62 -7.44
CA ARG A 57 -4.54 3.93 -7.05
C ARG A 57 -5.03 3.01 -5.93
N ALA A 58 -4.71 1.72 -5.99
CA ALA A 58 -5.06 0.77 -4.95
C ALA A 58 -4.43 1.14 -3.60
N LEU A 59 -3.17 1.63 -3.62
CA LEU A 59 -2.51 2.17 -2.44
C LEU A 59 -3.24 3.42 -1.90
N LEU A 60 -3.57 4.38 -2.76
CA LEU A 60 -4.26 5.62 -2.37
C LEU A 60 -5.63 5.33 -1.73
N GLU A 61 -6.38 4.36 -2.25
CA GLU A 61 -7.66 3.97 -1.64
C GLU A 61 -7.50 3.38 -0.23
N ILE A 62 -6.42 2.63 0.01
CA ILE A 62 -6.10 2.14 1.36
C ILE A 62 -5.73 3.31 2.27
N MET A 63 -4.92 4.26 1.79
CA MET A 63 -4.54 5.45 2.54
C MET A 63 -5.76 6.31 2.91
N ASP A 64 -6.69 6.52 1.97
CA ASP A 64 -7.93 7.26 2.20
C ASP A 64 -8.79 6.59 3.28
N ARG A 65 -8.97 5.27 3.19
CA ARG A 65 -9.71 4.49 4.21
C ARG A 65 -9.02 4.51 5.57
N ALA A 66 -7.69 4.56 5.59
CA ALA A 66 -6.89 4.64 6.82
C ALA A 66 -6.78 6.07 7.39
N GLY A 67 -7.25 7.09 6.68
CA GLY A 67 -7.10 8.49 7.08
C GLY A 67 -5.66 9.00 6.99
N VAL A 68 -4.84 8.41 6.13
CA VAL A 68 -3.45 8.83 5.85
C VAL A 68 -3.47 9.86 4.73
N TRP A 69 -2.94 11.05 5.01
CA TRP A 69 -2.95 12.16 4.06
C TRP A 69 -1.74 12.17 3.13
N ARG A 70 -0.57 11.77 3.65
CA ARG A 70 0.68 11.72 2.88
C ARG A 70 1.49 10.49 3.27
N ALA A 71 2.24 9.98 2.31
CA ALA A 71 3.16 8.86 2.50
C ALA A 71 4.58 9.23 2.06
N GLY A 72 5.56 8.87 2.88
CA GLY A 72 6.95 8.68 2.46
C GLY A 72 7.13 7.25 1.98
N LEU A 73 7.51 7.08 0.71
CA LEU A 73 7.85 5.77 0.16
C LEU A 73 9.32 5.47 0.43
N VAL A 74 9.56 4.40 1.17
CA VAL A 74 10.89 3.89 1.49
C VAL A 74 10.99 2.55 0.81
N ASN A 75 11.87 2.42 -0.17
CA ASN A 75 12.14 1.14 -0.80
C ASN A 75 13.52 0.68 -0.37
N TYR A 76 13.63 -0.58 0.07
CA TYR A 76 14.89 -1.23 0.38
C TYR A 76 15.25 -2.25 -0.70
N PRO A 77 15.79 -1.81 -1.86
CA PRO A 77 16.31 -2.74 -2.84
C PRO A 77 17.64 -3.26 -2.32
N SER A 78 17.61 -4.43 -1.67
CA SER A 78 18.81 -5.22 -1.36
C SER A 78 18.84 -6.42 -2.31
N PRO A 79 19.38 -6.27 -3.54
CA PRO A 79 19.34 -7.31 -4.58
C PRO A 79 19.76 -8.69 -4.10
N ASP A 80 20.86 -8.74 -3.33
CA ASP A 80 21.44 -10.00 -2.89
C ASP A 80 20.56 -10.75 -1.86
N ILE A 81 19.62 -10.05 -1.22
CA ILE A 81 18.81 -10.58 -0.11
C ILE A 81 17.33 -10.64 -0.47
N MET A 82 16.76 -9.52 -0.92
CA MET A 82 15.32 -9.31 -1.11
C MET A 82 14.85 -9.61 -2.53
N GLY A 83 15.50 -8.99 -3.52
CA GLY A 83 15.07 -9.11 -4.91
C GLY A 83 16.01 -8.44 -5.90
N PHE A 84 16.83 -9.27 -6.56
CA PHE A 84 16.86 -9.57 -8.00
C PHE A 84 17.16 -11.07 -8.13
#